data_AF-A0A520RVA2-F1
#
_entry.id   AF-A0A520RVA2-F1
#
_cell.length_a   1.000
_cell.length_b   1.000
_cell.length_c   1.000
_cell.angle_alpha   90.00
_cell.angle_beta   90.00
_cell.angle_gamma   90.00
#
_symmetry.space_group_name_H-M   'P 1'
#
loop_
_entity.id
_entity.type
_entity.pdbx_description
1 polymer ?
#
loop_
_entity_poly.entity_id
_entity_poly.type
_entity_poly.pdbx_seq_one_letter_code
_entity_poly.pdbx_strand_id
1 'polypeptide(L)'
;GGFYLDIIKDRQYTTGTDSLPRRSAQTSLFHLAEVLCRWIAPILSFTAEELWENLPGPRSASVFLAEWYEALPDTSADDNLDAAFWSEMVVVRQQVNKALELAREQGTLRGSLDAEVALYAGPELVDGDGRKMSKSLGNIIPAGKAMQDLGADVLRLYVSAADYRNEISASDEIFKRTADAYRRIRNTARFLLANLAGFDPVTDCLPVEQLLPLDRWILGQAQALQAEVRTAYDDYQFHLVYHRIHNFCSGELGGFYLDIIKDRQYTTGTDSLPRRSAQTSLFHLAEVLCRWIAPILSFTAEELWENLPGPRSASVFLAEWYEALPDTSADDNLDAAFWSEMVVVRQQVNKALELAREQGMLRGSLDADVALYAGPELAERLRSLGEELRFVLITSEATVASLSEAPSEAYEAEDMALRVVAVPSTSEKCERCWHRRPDVGEHAAHPTLCGRCVTNIEGPGEVRHFA
;
A
#
# COMPACT_ATOMS: atom_id res chain seq x y z
N GLY A 1 -24.54 -24.32 16.13
CA GLY A 1 -23.52 -24.66 15.12
C GLY A 1 -23.40 -26.15 14.91
N GLY A 2 -22.55 -26.85 15.68
CA GLY A 2 -22.16 -28.23 15.38
C GLY A 2 -23.24 -29.33 15.49
N PHE A 3 -24.39 -29.09 16.13
CA PHE A 3 -25.50 -30.06 16.16
C PHE A 3 -26.27 -30.10 14.84
N TYR A 4 -26.54 -28.92 14.29
CA TYR A 4 -27.27 -28.77 13.04
C TYR A 4 -26.47 -29.34 11.86
N LEU A 5 -25.16 -29.07 11.80
CA LEU A 5 -24.30 -29.56 10.72
C LEU A 5 -24.21 -31.10 10.71
N ASP A 6 -24.25 -31.76 11.86
CA ASP A 6 -24.23 -33.24 11.91
C ASP A 6 -25.55 -33.84 11.42
N ILE A 7 -26.69 -33.22 11.74
CA ILE A 7 -28.01 -33.63 11.20
C ILE A 7 -28.04 -33.43 9.68
N ILE A 8 -27.49 -32.31 9.20
CA ILE A 8 -27.38 -32.01 7.77
C ILE A 8 -26.47 -33.04 7.08
N LYS A 9 -25.31 -33.37 7.66
CA LYS A 9 -24.40 -34.40 7.15
C LYS A 9 -25.10 -35.75 7.07
N ASP A 10 -25.74 -36.20 8.14
CA ASP A 10 -26.51 -37.45 8.15
C ASP A 10 -27.53 -37.46 7.00
N ARG A 11 -28.39 -36.43 6.91
CA ARG A 11 -29.37 -36.30 5.83
C ARG A 11 -28.73 -36.33 4.44
N GLN A 12 -27.55 -35.75 4.25
CA GLN A 12 -26.85 -35.79 2.96
C GLN A 12 -26.24 -37.15 2.62
N TYR A 13 -25.75 -37.91 3.61
CA TYR A 13 -25.01 -39.14 3.37
C TYR A 13 -25.85 -40.42 3.53
N THR A 14 -26.93 -40.40 4.30
CA THR A 14 -27.71 -41.61 4.65
C THR A 14 -29.08 -41.66 4.00
N THR A 15 -29.57 -40.56 3.40
CA THR A 15 -30.89 -40.54 2.75
C THR A 15 -30.81 -40.53 1.22
N GLY A 16 -31.83 -41.11 0.57
CA GLY A 16 -31.92 -41.21 -0.89
C GLY A 16 -31.82 -39.86 -1.59
N THR A 17 -31.28 -39.86 -2.82
CA THR A 17 -30.92 -38.67 -3.60
C THR A 17 -32.08 -37.68 -3.82
N ASP A 18 -33.32 -38.16 -3.95
CA ASP A 18 -34.51 -37.32 -4.17
C ASP A 18 -35.40 -37.17 -2.92
N SER A 19 -34.92 -37.63 -1.77
CA SER A 19 -35.71 -37.60 -0.54
C SER A 19 -35.96 -36.18 -0.05
N LEU A 20 -37.14 -35.95 0.56
CA LEU A 20 -37.49 -34.66 1.15
C LEU A 20 -36.48 -34.20 2.22
N PRO A 21 -35.96 -35.08 3.11
CA PRO A 21 -34.93 -34.70 4.09
C PRO A 21 -33.63 -34.21 3.46
N ARG A 22 -33.17 -34.84 2.36
CA ARG A 22 -31.97 -34.43 1.64
C ARG A 22 -32.15 -33.07 0.96
N ARG A 23 -33.28 -32.88 0.26
CA ARG A 23 -33.61 -31.60 -0.38
C ARG A 23 -33.71 -30.47 0.64
N SER A 24 -34.38 -30.70 1.76
CA SER A 24 -34.45 -29.73 2.86
C SER A 24 -33.06 -29.37 3.40
N ALA A 25 -32.17 -30.36 3.59
CA ALA A 25 -30.80 -30.11 4.04
C ALA A 25 -29.97 -29.30 3.01
N GLN A 26 -30.12 -29.60 1.72
CA GLN A 26 -29.44 -28.87 0.63
C GLN A 26 -29.93 -27.43 0.52
N THR A 27 -31.24 -27.18 0.63
CA THR A 27 -31.80 -25.82 0.61
C THR A 27 -31.30 -24.99 1.79
N SER A 28 -31.27 -25.56 3.00
CA SER A 28 -30.74 -24.85 4.16
C SER A 28 -29.25 -24.54 4.03
N LEU A 29 -28.44 -25.49 3.53
CA LEU A 29 -27.02 -25.25 3.27
C LEU A 29 -26.78 -24.18 2.21
N PHE A 30 -27.60 -24.17 1.16
CA PHE A 30 -27.54 -23.14 0.12
C PHE A 30 -27.73 -21.75 0.70
N HIS A 31 -28.81 -21.51 1.45
CA HIS A 31 -29.06 -20.21 2.07
C HIS A 31 -28.03 -19.83 3.11
N LEU A 32 -27.55 -20.79 3.92
CA LEU A 32 -26.48 -20.52 4.88
C LEU A 32 -25.17 -20.14 4.18
N ALA A 33 -24.81 -20.83 3.09
CA ALA A 33 -23.61 -20.53 2.32
C ALA A 33 -23.71 -19.16 1.62
N GLU A 34 -24.88 -18.84 1.06
CA GLU A 34 -25.15 -17.53 0.46
C GLU A 34 -25.01 -16.39 1.47
N VAL A 35 -25.62 -16.53 2.66
CA VAL A 35 -25.51 -15.55 3.75
C VAL A 35 -24.08 -15.45 4.26
N LEU A 36 -23.39 -16.58 4.44
CA LEU A 36 -22.00 -16.60 4.87
C LEU A 36 -21.10 -15.86 3.89
N CYS A 37 -21.21 -16.12 2.58
CA CYS A 37 -20.44 -15.42 1.55
C CYS A 37 -20.62 -13.91 1.67
N ARG A 38 -21.85 -13.42 1.81
CA ARG A 38 -22.13 -11.99 1.99
C ARG A 38 -21.57 -11.43 3.31
N TRP A 39 -21.63 -12.19 4.39
CA TRP A 39 -21.09 -11.78 5.69
C TRP A 39 -19.56 -11.74 5.73
N ILE A 40 -18.91 -12.68 5.04
CA ILE A 40 -17.45 -12.71 4.99
C ILE A 40 -16.90 -11.82 3.88
N ALA A 41 -17.68 -11.40 2.88
CA ALA A 41 -17.20 -10.53 1.78
C ALA A 41 -16.46 -9.27 2.24
N PRO A 42 -16.89 -8.54 3.30
CA PRO A 42 -16.15 -7.39 3.81
C PRO A 42 -14.85 -7.75 4.55
N ILE A 43 -14.63 -9.03 4.87
CA ILE A 43 -13.52 -9.52 5.69
C ILE A 43 -12.55 -10.34 4.84
N LEU A 44 -13.04 -11.36 4.12
CA LEU A 44 -12.33 -12.29 3.27
C LEU A 44 -12.82 -12.15 1.82
N SER A 45 -12.57 -10.99 1.21
CA SER A 45 -13.14 -10.59 -0.07
C SER A 45 -12.89 -11.61 -1.20
N PHE A 46 -11.66 -12.09 -1.33
CA PHE A 46 -11.30 -13.09 -2.35
C PHE A 46 -11.98 -14.44 -2.10
N THR A 47 -11.92 -14.95 -0.87
CA THR A 47 -12.59 -16.21 -0.50
C THR A 47 -14.10 -16.11 -0.67
N ALA A 48 -14.69 -14.96 -0.35
CA ALA A 48 -16.12 -14.74 -0.53
C ALA A 48 -16.52 -14.76 -2.01
N GLU A 49 -15.73 -14.11 -2.87
CA GLU A 49 -15.95 -14.07 -4.32
C GLU A 49 -15.81 -15.47 -4.93
N GLU A 50 -14.75 -16.20 -4.59
CA GLU A 50 -14.51 -17.58 -5.05
C GLU A 50 -15.65 -18.52 -4.61
N LEU A 51 -16.08 -18.43 -3.35
CA LEU A 51 -17.23 -19.22 -2.86
C LEU A 51 -18.51 -18.81 -3.58
N TRP A 52 -18.71 -17.52 -3.83
CA TRP A 52 -19.88 -16.97 -4.52
C TRP A 52 -19.99 -17.50 -5.95
N GLU A 53 -18.89 -17.56 -6.69
CA GLU A 53 -18.82 -18.13 -8.04
C GLU A 53 -19.19 -19.61 -8.09
N ASN A 54 -18.90 -20.36 -7.01
CA ASN A 54 -19.13 -21.80 -6.92
C ASN A 54 -20.48 -22.19 -6.31
N LEU A 55 -21.28 -21.24 -5.81
CA LEU A 55 -22.63 -21.53 -5.34
C LEU A 55 -23.51 -22.06 -6.50
N PRO A 56 -24.55 -22.87 -6.26
CA PRO A 56 -25.51 -23.23 -7.31
C PRO A 56 -26.59 -22.15 -7.49
N GLY A 57 -27.20 -22.03 -8.68
CA GLY A 57 -28.39 -21.17 -8.90
C GLY A 57 -28.11 -19.73 -9.40
N PRO A 58 -29.17 -18.96 -9.73
CA PRO A 58 -29.05 -17.59 -10.25
C PRO A 58 -28.53 -16.62 -9.18
N ARG A 59 -27.57 -15.77 -9.55
CA ARG A 59 -26.92 -14.80 -8.65
C ARG A 59 -26.40 -13.58 -9.42
N SER A 60 -26.06 -12.52 -8.69
CA SER A 60 -25.30 -11.38 -9.20
C SER A 60 -23.89 -11.81 -9.62
N ALA A 61 -23.28 -11.04 -10.52
CA ALA A 61 -21.93 -11.30 -11.03
C ALA A 61 -20.84 -11.29 -9.95
N SER A 62 -21.10 -10.67 -8.80
CA SER A 62 -20.21 -10.61 -7.65
C SER A 62 -21.01 -10.61 -6.35
N VAL A 63 -20.40 -11.10 -5.25
CA VAL A 63 -21.05 -11.04 -3.93
C VAL A 63 -21.23 -9.59 -3.47
N PHE A 64 -20.39 -8.68 -3.93
CA PHE A 64 -20.46 -7.24 -3.62
C PHE A 64 -21.61 -6.51 -4.33
N LEU A 65 -22.18 -7.12 -5.37
CA LEU A 65 -23.33 -6.59 -6.10
C LEU A 65 -24.67 -7.16 -5.62
N ALA A 66 -24.64 -8.10 -4.67
CA ALA A 66 -25.86 -8.67 -4.11
C ALA A 66 -26.45 -7.73 -3.04
N GLU A 67 -27.77 -7.50 -3.09
CA GLU A 67 -28.46 -6.80 -2.01
C GLU A 67 -28.24 -7.50 -0.65
N TRP A 68 -28.27 -6.76 0.45
CA TRP A 68 -28.16 -7.36 1.78
C TRP A 68 -29.29 -8.36 2.01
N TYR A 69 -28.98 -9.52 2.60
CA TYR A 69 -29.97 -10.57 2.80
C TYR A 69 -30.99 -10.13 3.86
N GLU A 70 -32.18 -9.67 3.45
CA GLU A 70 -33.09 -8.92 4.32
C GLU A 70 -33.76 -9.74 5.43
N ALA A 71 -33.87 -11.07 5.31
CA ALA A 71 -34.14 -12.01 6.41
C ALA A 71 -34.25 -13.43 5.86
N LEU A 72 -34.04 -14.44 6.72
CA LEU A 72 -34.54 -15.79 6.44
C LEU A 72 -36.08 -15.73 6.39
N PRO A 73 -36.75 -16.52 5.53
CA PRO A 73 -38.21 -16.56 5.47
C PRO A 73 -38.81 -16.79 6.86
N ASP A 74 -39.83 -16.01 7.21
CA ASP A 74 -40.52 -16.11 8.49
C ASP A 74 -41.12 -17.52 8.63
N THR A 75 -40.59 -18.33 9.55
CA THR A 75 -41.06 -19.70 9.78
C THR A 75 -42.27 -19.69 10.70
N SER A 76 -43.36 -19.09 10.26
CA SER A 76 -44.65 -19.13 10.98
C SER A 76 -45.40 -20.42 10.61
N ALA A 77 -45.09 -21.57 11.22
CA ALA A 77 -45.92 -22.77 10.97
C ALA A 77 -45.92 -23.93 11.99
N ASP A 78 -45.03 -24.04 12.98
CA ASP A 78 -45.10 -25.21 13.88
C ASP A 78 -44.72 -24.88 15.33
N ASP A 79 -45.76 -24.71 16.17
CA ASP A 79 -45.67 -24.34 17.59
C ASP A 79 -45.00 -25.40 18.51
N ASN A 80 -44.47 -26.50 17.96
CA ASN A 80 -43.95 -27.64 18.73
C ASN A 80 -42.42 -27.85 18.66
N LEU A 81 -41.68 -27.05 17.90
CA LEU A 81 -40.21 -27.15 17.74
C LEU A 81 -39.52 -25.80 18.01
N ASP A 82 -39.93 -25.16 19.10
CA ASP A 82 -39.45 -23.84 19.51
C ASP A 82 -37.99 -23.87 20.01
N ALA A 83 -37.48 -22.70 20.40
CA ALA A 83 -36.13 -22.58 20.93
C ALA A 83 -35.90 -23.46 22.17
N ALA A 84 -36.92 -23.72 22.99
CA ALA A 84 -36.82 -24.53 24.19
C ALA A 84 -36.59 -26.01 23.84
N PHE A 85 -37.34 -26.55 22.87
CA PHE A 85 -37.13 -27.90 22.35
C PHE A 85 -35.69 -28.11 21.85
N TRP A 86 -35.17 -27.17 21.06
CA TRP A 86 -33.80 -27.26 20.54
C TRP A 86 -32.73 -27.12 21.63
N SER A 87 -32.97 -26.31 22.67
CA SER A 87 -32.11 -26.24 23.84
C SER A 87 -32.03 -27.58 24.58
N GLU A 88 -33.14 -28.29 24.76
CA GLU A 88 -33.16 -29.62 25.38
C GLU A 88 -32.38 -30.64 24.54
N MET A 89 -32.50 -30.60 23.21
CA MET A 89 -31.78 -31.51 22.33
C MET A 89 -30.26 -31.34 22.36
N VAL A 90 -29.77 -30.11 22.57
CA VAL A 90 -28.35 -29.86 22.78
C VAL A 90 -27.85 -30.52 24.06
N VAL A 91 -28.63 -30.50 25.14
CA VAL A 91 -28.28 -31.14 26.42
C VAL A 91 -28.21 -32.66 26.27
N VAL A 92 -29.20 -33.27 25.60
CA VAL A 92 -29.21 -34.72 25.33
C VAL A 92 -27.97 -35.14 24.53
N ARG A 93 -27.59 -34.39 23.49
CA ARG A 93 -26.40 -34.68 22.71
C ARG A 93 -25.11 -34.57 23.51
N GLN A 94 -24.98 -33.58 24.39
CA GLN A 94 -23.81 -33.47 25.26
C GLN A 94 -23.66 -34.71 26.17
N GLN A 95 -24.77 -35.23 26.70
CA GLN A 95 -24.75 -36.46 27.49
C GLN A 95 -24.36 -37.69 26.67
N VAL A 96 -24.86 -37.81 25.44
CA VAL A 96 -24.50 -38.89 24.51
C VAL A 96 -23.04 -38.82 24.10
N ASN A 97 -22.54 -37.64 23.74
CA ASN A 97 -21.13 -37.45 23.38
C ASN A 97 -20.19 -37.79 24.54
N LYS A 98 -20.55 -37.38 25.76
CA LYS A 98 -19.80 -37.74 26.97
C LYS A 98 -19.76 -39.24 27.20
N ALA A 99 -20.86 -39.95 26.93
CA ALA A 99 -20.90 -41.42 27.02
C ALA A 99 -20.05 -42.08 25.91
N LEU A 100 -20.05 -41.53 24.70
CA LEU A 100 -19.22 -42.01 23.58
C LEU A 100 -17.73 -41.76 23.83
N GLU A 101 -17.35 -40.64 24.41
CA GLU A 101 -15.98 -40.34 24.85
C GLU A 101 -15.54 -41.32 25.93
N LEU A 102 -16.37 -41.55 26.95
CA LEU A 102 -16.10 -42.55 28.00
C LEU A 102 -15.91 -43.95 27.41
N ALA A 103 -16.71 -44.33 26.41
CA ALA A 103 -16.60 -45.60 25.71
C ALA A 103 -15.33 -45.70 24.83
N ARG A 104 -14.88 -44.58 24.24
CA ARG A 104 -13.59 -44.47 23.52
C ARG A 104 -12.40 -44.59 24.49
N GLU A 105 -12.46 -43.93 25.65
CA GLU A 105 -11.46 -44.06 26.72
C GLU A 105 -11.36 -45.48 27.26
N GLN A 106 -12.49 -46.18 27.36
CA GLN A 106 -12.56 -47.60 27.73
C GLN A 106 -12.16 -48.55 26.58
N GLY A 107 -11.74 -48.03 25.43
CA GLY A 107 -11.24 -48.80 24.29
C GLY A 107 -12.30 -49.58 23.53
N THR A 108 -13.59 -49.32 23.77
CA THR A 108 -14.71 -50.03 23.13
C THR A 108 -15.12 -49.46 21.77
N LEU A 109 -14.62 -48.28 21.39
CA LEU A 109 -14.85 -47.60 20.10
C LEU A 109 -13.51 -47.10 19.50
N ARG A 110 -13.27 -47.28 18.19
CA ARG A 110 -12.03 -46.82 17.49
C ARG A 110 -12.32 -45.95 16.24
N GLY A 111 -11.54 -44.87 16.05
CA GLY A 111 -11.41 -44.04 14.83
C GLY A 111 -11.25 -42.51 15.09
N SER A 112 -10.25 -41.85 14.45
CA SER A 112 -10.12 -40.38 14.33
C SER A 112 -10.24 -39.96 12.85
N LEU A 113 -10.81 -38.78 12.59
CA LEU A 113 -10.84 -38.14 11.27
C LEU A 113 -9.72 -37.10 11.24
N ASP A 114 -8.63 -37.40 10.53
CA ASP A 114 -7.50 -36.50 10.36
C ASP A 114 -7.41 -35.95 8.92
N ALA A 115 -7.29 -34.61 8.87
CA ALA A 115 -6.58 -33.74 7.93
C ALA A 115 -7.02 -33.59 6.44
N GLU A 116 -7.52 -32.39 6.10
CA GLU A 116 -6.83 -31.39 5.25
C GLU A 116 -7.50 -30.02 5.46
N VAL A 117 -6.71 -28.94 5.52
CA VAL A 117 -7.06 -27.56 5.97
C VAL A 117 -7.18 -27.41 7.50
N ALA A 118 -6.04 -27.54 8.19
CA ALA A 118 -5.83 -26.81 9.43
C ALA A 118 -5.16 -25.47 9.10
N LEU A 119 -5.93 -24.48 8.63
CA LEU A 119 -5.59 -23.11 9.00
C LEU A 119 -5.75 -23.09 10.52
N TYR A 120 -4.62 -23.07 11.21
CA TYR A 120 -4.51 -23.09 12.67
C TYR A 120 -5.54 -22.14 13.28
N ALA A 121 -6.10 -22.53 14.43
CA ALA A 121 -6.89 -21.66 15.29
C ALA A 121 -6.30 -20.25 15.25
N GLY A 122 -7.10 -19.27 14.80
CA GLY A 122 -6.62 -17.90 14.61
C GLY A 122 -5.89 -17.41 15.85
N PRO A 123 -4.84 -16.59 15.68
CA PRO A 123 -3.94 -16.23 16.77
C PRO A 123 -4.71 -15.68 17.96
N GLU A 124 -4.32 -16.10 19.18
CA GLU A 124 -4.91 -15.51 20.38
C GLU A 124 -4.55 -14.03 20.43
N LEU A 125 -5.56 -13.17 20.61
CA LEU A 125 -5.36 -11.74 20.79
C LEU A 125 -4.99 -11.46 22.25
N VAL A 126 -3.87 -10.79 22.45
CA VAL A 126 -3.36 -10.34 23.76
C VAL A 126 -3.37 -8.83 23.85
N ASP A 127 -3.34 -8.27 25.05
CA ASP A 127 -3.18 -6.83 25.24
C ASP A 127 -1.73 -6.36 24.93
N GLY A 128 -1.47 -5.07 25.07
CA GLY A 128 -0.14 -4.49 24.85
C GLY A 128 0.97 -5.05 25.76
N ASP A 129 0.60 -5.68 26.89
CA ASP A 129 1.53 -6.32 27.83
C ASP A 129 1.67 -7.83 27.57
N GLY A 130 1.04 -8.36 26.51
CA GLY A 130 1.06 -9.79 26.18
C GLY A 130 0.15 -10.64 27.06
N ARG A 131 -0.82 -10.03 27.78
CA ARG A 131 -1.76 -10.77 28.61
C ARG A 131 -3.02 -11.09 27.83
N LYS A 132 -3.57 -12.28 28.06
CA LYS A 132 -4.86 -12.68 27.49
C LYS A 132 -5.94 -11.64 27.79
N MET A 133 -6.61 -11.17 26.75
CA MET A 133 -7.69 -10.20 26.91
C MET A 133 -8.90 -10.84 27.60
N SER A 134 -9.43 -10.19 28.64
CA SER A 134 -10.64 -10.64 29.34
C SER A 134 -11.45 -9.48 29.90
N LYS A 135 -12.79 -9.65 29.95
CA LYS A 135 -13.71 -8.63 30.48
C LYS A 135 -13.40 -8.31 31.95
N SER A 136 -12.96 -9.32 32.71
CA SER A 136 -12.59 -9.19 34.12
C SER A 136 -11.32 -8.36 34.35
N LEU A 137 -10.37 -8.39 33.40
CA LEU A 137 -9.13 -7.60 33.49
C LEU A 137 -9.31 -6.17 32.95
N GLY A 138 -10.44 -5.87 32.29
CA GLY A 138 -10.71 -4.56 31.70
C GLY A 138 -9.82 -4.20 30.50
N ASN A 139 -9.03 -5.15 30.00
CA ASN A 139 -8.04 -4.97 28.93
C ASN A 139 -8.58 -5.33 27.53
N ILE A 140 -9.90 -5.46 27.37
CA ILE A 140 -10.53 -5.71 26.06
C ILE A 140 -10.71 -4.39 25.33
N ILE A 141 -10.24 -4.34 24.09
CA ILE A 141 -10.62 -3.29 23.13
C ILE A 141 -11.79 -3.82 22.28
N PRO A 142 -13.01 -3.27 22.39
CA PRO A 142 -14.13 -3.75 21.61
C PRO A 142 -13.92 -3.48 20.11
N ALA A 143 -14.03 -4.52 19.28
CA ALA A 143 -13.85 -4.40 17.83
C ALA A 143 -14.78 -3.35 17.20
N GLY A 144 -16.03 -3.23 17.67
CA GLY A 144 -16.97 -2.22 17.18
C GLY A 144 -16.53 -0.78 17.48
N LYS A 145 -15.91 -0.53 18.64
CA LYS A 145 -15.35 0.79 18.98
C LYS A 145 -14.14 1.09 18.10
N ALA A 146 -13.20 0.14 17.99
CA ALA A 146 -12.02 0.31 17.16
C ALA A 146 -12.38 0.56 15.68
N MET A 147 -13.44 -0.11 15.18
CA MET A 147 -13.97 0.10 13.84
C MET A 147 -14.54 1.52 13.65
N GLN A 148 -15.28 2.04 14.64
CA GLN A 148 -15.82 3.41 14.60
C GLN A 148 -14.72 4.47 14.68
N ASP A 149 -13.70 4.24 15.50
CA ASP A 149 -12.64 5.22 15.74
C ASP A 149 -11.60 5.27 14.60
N LEU A 150 -11.29 4.13 13.98
CA LEU A 150 -10.17 4.01 13.02
C LEU A 150 -10.61 3.69 11.58
N GLY A 151 -11.76 3.04 11.41
CA GLY A 151 -12.21 2.50 10.13
C GLY A 151 -11.70 1.09 9.81
N ALA A 152 -12.37 0.43 8.86
CA ALA A 152 -12.12 -0.97 8.52
C ALA A 152 -10.72 -1.21 7.95
N ASP A 153 -10.26 -0.35 7.05
CA ASP A 153 -8.96 -0.49 6.40
C ASP A 153 -7.79 -0.41 7.40
N VAL A 154 -7.89 0.44 8.42
CA VAL A 154 -6.84 0.53 9.46
C VAL A 154 -6.78 -0.76 10.27
N LEU A 155 -7.94 -1.36 10.59
CA LEU A 155 -7.98 -2.64 11.29
C LEU A 155 -7.48 -3.80 10.43
N ARG A 156 -7.82 -3.83 9.14
CA ARG A 156 -7.31 -4.82 8.17
C ARG A 156 -5.79 -4.69 8.03
N LEU A 157 -5.28 -3.45 7.96
CA LEU A 157 -3.84 -3.19 7.92
C LEU A 157 -3.14 -3.68 9.19
N TYR A 158 -3.73 -3.44 10.36
CA TYR A 158 -3.22 -3.94 11.64
C TYR A 158 -3.08 -5.46 11.64
N VAL A 159 -4.12 -6.18 11.20
CA VAL A 159 -4.08 -7.64 11.09
C VAL A 159 -3.02 -8.09 10.10
N SER A 160 -2.92 -7.42 8.94
CA SER A 160 -1.92 -7.75 7.92
C SER A 160 -0.50 -7.54 8.42
N ALA A 161 -0.26 -6.53 9.26
CA ALA A 161 1.06 -6.18 9.77
C ALA A 161 1.58 -7.16 10.83
N ALA A 162 0.71 -8.00 11.39
CA ALA A 162 1.07 -8.96 12.42
C ALA A 162 1.51 -10.32 11.82
N ASP A 163 2.52 -10.94 12.42
CA ASP A 163 2.84 -12.34 12.15
C ASP A 163 1.82 -13.23 12.87
N TYR A 164 0.75 -13.58 12.16
CA TYR A 164 -0.38 -14.35 12.67
C TYR A 164 -0.05 -15.79 13.10
N ARG A 165 1.19 -16.24 12.92
CA ARG A 165 1.69 -17.51 13.49
C ARG A 165 1.89 -17.41 15.01
N ASN A 166 2.00 -16.19 15.53
CA ASN A 166 2.15 -15.88 16.94
C ASN A 166 0.91 -15.16 17.49
N GLU A 167 0.87 -14.98 18.80
CA GLU A 167 -0.12 -14.11 19.44
C GLU A 167 -0.06 -12.69 18.85
N ILE A 168 -1.24 -12.09 18.63
CA ILE A 168 -1.32 -10.73 18.10
C ILE A 168 -1.67 -9.77 19.24
N SER A 169 -0.81 -8.80 19.50
CA SER A 169 -1.04 -7.77 20.52
C SER A 169 -1.98 -6.68 20.01
N ALA A 170 -2.91 -6.24 20.85
CA ALA A 170 -3.82 -5.13 20.61
C ALA A 170 -3.65 -4.06 21.69
N SER A 171 -3.36 -2.83 21.28
CA SER A 171 -3.30 -1.66 22.16
C SER A 171 -3.59 -0.38 21.38
N ASP A 172 -4.04 0.67 22.09
CA ASP A 172 -4.28 1.98 21.47
C ASP A 172 -3.01 2.53 20.79
N GLU A 173 -1.82 2.24 21.33
CA GLU A 173 -0.54 2.63 20.71
C GLU A 173 -0.25 1.86 19.41
N ILE A 174 -0.54 0.56 19.36
CA ILE A 174 -0.41 -0.24 18.12
C ILE A 174 -1.38 0.29 17.07
N PHE A 175 -2.62 0.59 17.44
CA PHE A 175 -3.61 1.15 16.54
C PHE A 175 -3.23 2.54 16.03
N LYS A 176 -2.69 3.41 16.89
CA LYS A 176 -2.20 4.72 16.48
C LYS A 176 -1.07 4.60 15.45
N ARG A 177 -0.09 3.73 15.68
CA ARG A 177 1.01 3.46 14.73
C ARG A 177 0.49 2.91 13.40
N THR A 178 -0.51 2.01 13.45
CA THR A 178 -1.15 1.48 12.25
C THR A 178 -1.88 2.57 11.46
N ALA A 179 -2.59 3.48 12.15
CA ALA A 179 -3.24 4.61 11.53
C ALA A 179 -2.25 5.59 10.89
N ASP A 180 -1.08 5.80 11.51
CA ASP A 180 0.02 6.59 10.94
C ASP A 180 0.52 5.96 9.62
N ALA A 181 0.76 4.65 9.61
CA ALA A 181 1.19 3.89 8.44
C ALA A 181 0.14 3.90 7.31
N TYR A 182 -1.13 3.67 7.64
CA TYR A 182 -2.26 3.80 6.71
C TYR A 182 -2.30 5.19 6.06
N ARG A 183 -2.20 6.25 6.87
CA ARG A 183 -2.19 7.63 6.37
C ARG A 183 -1.00 7.89 5.46
N ARG A 184 0.14 7.22 5.64
CA ARG A 184 1.27 7.35 4.72
C ARG A 184 0.90 6.80 3.33
N ILE A 185 0.40 5.58 3.26
CA ILE A 185 -0.04 4.94 2.01
C ILE A 185 -1.12 5.79 1.32
N ARG A 186 -2.16 6.19 2.05
CA ARG A 186 -3.25 7.03 1.52
C ARG A 186 -2.75 8.37 0.99
N ASN A 187 -1.83 9.04 1.69
CA ASN A 187 -1.28 10.31 1.21
C ASN A 187 -0.41 10.14 -0.03
N THR A 188 0.32 9.04 -0.15
CA THR A 188 1.07 8.71 -1.37
C THR A 188 0.08 8.53 -2.53
N ALA A 189 -0.94 7.68 -2.39
CA ALA A 189 -1.99 7.49 -3.40
C ALA A 189 -2.65 8.83 -3.81
N ARG A 190 -3.02 9.67 -2.84
CA ARG A 190 -3.56 11.01 -3.10
C ARG A 190 -2.61 11.90 -3.89
N PHE A 191 -1.31 11.85 -3.58
CA PHE A 191 -0.32 12.63 -4.33
C PHE A 191 -0.22 12.16 -5.79
N LEU A 192 -0.24 10.84 -6.03
CA LEU A 192 -0.24 10.30 -7.38
C LEU A 192 -1.46 10.82 -8.16
N LEU A 193 -2.67 10.66 -7.63
CA LEU A 193 -3.92 11.11 -8.26
C LEU A 193 -3.96 12.62 -8.51
N ALA A 194 -3.60 13.43 -7.51
CA ALA A 194 -3.68 14.89 -7.61
C ALA A 194 -2.81 15.45 -8.75
N ASN A 195 -1.76 14.73 -9.12
CA ASN A 195 -0.82 15.11 -10.17
C ASN A 195 -1.19 14.53 -11.56
N LEU A 196 -2.25 13.72 -11.64
CA LEU A 196 -2.84 13.22 -12.88
C LEU A 196 -4.04 14.05 -13.36
N ALA A 197 -4.31 15.20 -12.72
CA ALA A 197 -5.38 16.08 -13.16
C ALA A 197 -5.15 16.55 -14.62
N GLY A 198 -6.12 16.25 -15.49
CA GLY A 198 -6.05 16.57 -16.92
C GLY A 198 -5.12 15.67 -17.75
N PHE A 199 -4.61 14.58 -17.17
CA PHE A 199 -3.83 13.56 -17.87
C PHE A 199 -4.76 12.51 -18.47
N ASP A 200 -4.66 12.26 -19.78
CA ASP A 200 -5.32 11.15 -20.44
C ASP A 200 -4.29 10.06 -20.78
N PRO A 201 -4.32 8.87 -20.14
CA PRO A 201 -3.35 7.82 -20.37
C PRO A 201 -3.37 7.26 -21.81
N VAL A 202 -4.43 7.51 -22.58
CA VAL A 202 -4.51 7.06 -23.98
C VAL A 202 -3.68 7.96 -24.90
N THR A 203 -3.63 9.26 -24.64
CA THR A 203 -2.96 10.24 -25.51
C THR A 203 -1.65 10.76 -24.95
N ASP A 204 -1.50 10.76 -23.63
CA ASP A 204 -0.45 11.50 -22.93
C ASP A 204 0.64 10.60 -22.36
N CYS A 205 0.39 9.29 -22.23
CA CYS A 205 1.41 8.33 -21.82
C CYS A 205 2.54 8.30 -22.85
N LEU A 206 3.76 8.44 -22.36
CA LEU A 206 4.96 8.35 -23.17
C LEU A 206 5.46 6.90 -23.27
N PRO A 207 6.07 6.51 -24.40
CA PRO A 207 6.81 5.25 -24.47
C PRO A 207 8.05 5.32 -23.56
N VAL A 208 8.49 4.16 -23.07
CA VAL A 208 9.54 4.07 -22.05
C VAL A 208 10.84 4.75 -22.46
N GLU A 209 11.19 4.72 -23.74
CA GLU A 209 12.42 5.32 -24.28
C GLU A 209 12.41 6.86 -24.24
N GLN A 210 11.23 7.47 -24.09
CA GLN A 210 11.07 8.91 -23.92
C GLN A 210 10.97 9.33 -22.46
N LEU A 211 10.90 8.37 -21.53
CA LEU A 211 10.87 8.66 -20.10
C LEU A 211 12.26 9.07 -19.62
N LEU A 212 12.27 10.08 -18.75
CA LEU A 212 13.48 10.52 -18.08
C LEU A 212 14.03 9.39 -17.19
N PRO A 213 15.36 9.26 -17.06
CA PRO A 213 15.99 8.19 -16.28
C PRO A 213 15.43 8.03 -14.86
N LEU A 214 15.15 9.12 -14.14
CA LEU A 214 14.54 9.05 -12.80
C LEU A 214 13.16 8.39 -12.81
N ASP A 215 12.36 8.67 -13.84
CA ASP A 215 11.03 8.09 -14.04
C ASP A 215 11.10 6.61 -14.40
N ARG A 216 12.06 6.22 -15.25
CA ARG A 216 12.33 4.81 -15.58
C ARG A 216 12.78 4.04 -14.35
N TRP A 217 13.67 4.62 -13.55
CA TRP A 217 14.16 3.99 -12.33
C TRP A 217 13.03 3.65 -11.36
N ILE A 218 12.14 4.60 -11.04
CA ILE A 218 11.07 4.33 -10.07
C ILE A 218 10.07 3.27 -10.58
N LEU A 219 9.86 3.18 -11.90
CA LEU A 219 9.06 2.12 -12.50
C LEU A 219 9.75 0.75 -12.40
N GLY A 220 11.08 0.70 -12.57
CA GLY A 220 11.86 -0.51 -12.32
C GLY A 220 11.77 -0.97 -10.86
N GLN A 221 11.84 -0.04 -9.91
CA GLN A 221 11.62 -0.33 -8.49
C GLN A 221 10.20 -0.88 -8.24
N ALA A 222 9.18 -0.31 -8.90
CA ALA A 222 7.82 -0.79 -8.80
C ALA A 222 7.64 -2.19 -9.40
N GLN A 223 8.32 -2.50 -10.50
CA GLN A 223 8.31 -3.83 -11.11
C GLN A 223 8.91 -4.90 -10.19
N ALA A 224 10.07 -4.60 -9.59
CA ALA A 224 10.71 -5.49 -8.63
C ALA A 224 9.80 -5.71 -7.40
N LEU A 225 9.19 -4.64 -6.90
CA LEU A 225 8.27 -4.71 -5.77
C LEU A 225 7.00 -5.51 -6.09
N GLN A 226 6.43 -5.39 -7.29
CA GLN A 226 5.26 -6.18 -7.69
C GLN A 226 5.54 -7.69 -7.60
N ALA A 227 6.74 -8.11 -8.04
CA ALA A 227 7.15 -9.51 -7.94
C ALA A 227 7.27 -9.99 -6.48
N GLU A 228 7.84 -9.16 -5.61
CA GLU A 228 7.91 -9.44 -4.16
C GLU A 228 6.52 -9.53 -3.52
N VAL A 229 5.64 -8.56 -3.83
CA VAL A 229 4.27 -8.50 -3.30
C VAL A 229 3.46 -9.71 -3.75
N ARG A 230 3.55 -10.09 -5.03
CA ARG A 230 2.87 -11.27 -5.56
C ARG A 230 3.32 -12.54 -4.83
N THR A 231 4.62 -12.75 -4.70
CA THR A 231 5.19 -13.90 -3.96
C THR A 231 4.71 -13.92 -2.51
N ALA A 232 4.73 -12.76 -1.84
CA ALA A 232 4.28 -12.66 -0.45
C ALA A 232 2.77 -12.93 -0.29
N TYR A 233 1.93 -12.60 -1.28
CA TYR A 233 0.53 -13.00 -1.28
C TYR A 233 0.35 -14.50 -1.51
N ASP A 234 1.07 -15.10 -2.47
CA ASP A 234 1.03 -16.53 -2.77
C ASP A 234 1.44 -17.38 -1.55
N ASP A 235 2.41 -16.89 -0.78
CA ASP A 235 2.90 -17.53 0.45
C ASP A 235 2.11 -17.15 1.72
N TYR A 236 1.02 -16.39 1.59
CA TYR A 236 0.20 -15.88 2.70
C TYR A 236 1.00 -15.06 3.72
N GLN A 237 2.07 -14.38 3.31
CA GLN A 237 2.95 -13.54 4.13
C GLN A 237 2.51 -12.06 4.11
N PHE A 238 1.29 -11.78 4.57
CA PHE A 238 0.69 -10.43 4.53
C PHE A 238 1.51 -9.34 5.23
N HIS A 239 2.25 -9.70 6.29
CA HIS A 239 3.13 -8.76 7.00
C HIS A 239 4.26 -8.27 6.10
N LEU A 240 4.79 -9.12 5.22
CA LEU A 240 5.77 -8.70 4.23
C LEU A 240 5.14 -7.78 3.19
N VAL A 241 3.94 -8.08 2.70
CA VAL A 241 3.21 -7.19 1.78
C VAL A 241 3.08 -5.79 2.39
N TYR A 242 2.59 -5.70 3.63
CA TYR A 242 2.49 -4.44 4.36
C TYR A 242 3.84 -3.71 4.44
N HIS A 243 4.88 -4.37 4.94
CA HIS A 243 6.18 -3.74 5.13
C HIS A 243 6.80 -3.25 3.82
N ARG A 244 6.71 -4.06 2.76
CA ARG A 244 7.27 -3.72 1.45
C ARG A 244 6.56 -2.51 0.82
N ILE A 245 5.23 -2.49 0.81
CA ILE A 245 4.44 -1.36 0.30
C ILE A 245 4.67 -0.10 1.14
N HIS A 246 4.65 -0.23 2.47
CA HIS A 246 4.86 0.91 3.36
C HIS A 246 6.24 1.53 3.19
N ASN A 247 7.28 0.69 3.09
CA ASN A 247 8.66 1.14 2.86
C ASN A 247 8.78 1.85 1.52
N PHE A 248 8.24 1.28 0.44
CA PHE A 248 8.23 1.91 -0.87
C PHE A 248 7.52 3.28 -0.90
N CYS A 249 6.38 3.38 -0.23
CA CYS A 249 5.65 4.64 -0.09
C CYS A 249 6.42 5.71 0.69
N SER A 250 7.26 5.29 1.64
CA SER A 250 7.97 6.18 2.57
C SER A 250 9.35 6.56 2.06
N GLY A 251 10.13 5.60 1.58
CA GLY A 251 11.50 5.76 1.12
C GLY A 251 11.57 6.21 -0.33
N GLU A 252 11.37 5.29 -1.25
CA GLU A 252 11.57 5.47 -2.69
C GLU A 252 10.62 6.54 -3.26
N LEU A 253 9.33 6.48 -2.92
CA LEU A 253 8.35 7.48 -3.36
C LEU A 253 8.46 8.77 -2.54
N GLY A 254 8.10 8.74 -1.26
CA GLY A 254 7.99 9.94 -0.44
C GLY A 254 9.32 10.62 -0.14
N GLY A 255 10.34 9.83 0.19
CA GLY A 255 11.66 10.27 0.61
C GLY A 255 12.65 10.52 -0.53
N PHE A 256 12.25 10.31 -1.79
CA PHE A 256 13.10 10.56 -2.96
C PHE A 256 12.31 11.05 -4.17
N TYR A 257 11.65 10.14 -4.89
CA TYR A 257 11.08 10.41 -6.21
C TYR A 257 10.03 11.53 -6.22
N LEU A 258 8.98 11.41 -5.41
CA LEU A 258 7.86 12.36 -5.40
C LEU A 258 8.26 13.75 -4.95
N ASP A 259 9.34 13.88 -4.19
CA ASP A 259 9.83 15.18 -3.73
C ASP A 259 10.62 15.90 -4.82
N ILE A 260 11.47 15.17 -5.56
CA ILE A 260 12.27 15.69 -6.68
C ILE A 260 11.35 16.17 -7.81
N ILE A 261 10.38 15.35 -8.23
CA ILE A 261 9.55 15.68 -9.40
C ILE A 261 8.59 16.85 -9.17
N LYS A 262 8.36 17.32 -7.93
CA LYS A 262 7.48 18.47 -7.65
C LYS A 262 7.92 19.72 -8.40
N ASP A 263 9.21 19.97 -8.50
CA ASP A 263 9.73 21.14 -9.21
C ASP A 263 9.26 21.12 -10.67
N ARG A 264 9.55 20.05 -11.41
CA ARG A 264 9.15 19.98 -12.82
C ARG A 264 7.65 19.86 -13.00
N GLN A 265 6.91 19.15 -12.13
CA GLN A 265 5.46 19.05 -12.24
C GLN A 265 4.74 20.40 -12.07
N TYR A 266 5.25 21.27 -11.18
CA TYR A 266 4.61 22.55 -10.88
C TYR A 266 5.13 23.70 -11.72
N THR A 267 6.35 23.59 -12.25
CA THR A 267 7.01 24.72 -12.94
C THR A 267 7.12 24.57 -14.44
N THR A 268 7.08 23.36 -15.01
CA THR A 268 7.16 23.17 -16.47
C THR A 268 5.81 23.35 -17.16
N GLY A 269 5.83 23.48 -18.49
CA GLY A 269 4.61 23.57 -19.29
C GLY A 269 3.72 22.33 -19.18
N THR A 270 2.40 22.50 -19.34
CA THR A 270 1.39 21.43 -19.21
C THR A 270 1.67 20.22 -20.09
N ASP A 271 2.12 20.47 -21.31
CA ASP A 271 2.36 19.44 -22.33
C ASP A 271 3.86 19.18 -22.55
N SER A 272 4.71 19.64 -21.63
CA SER A 272 6.15 19.47 -21.74
C SER A 272 6.57 18.02 -21.48
N LEU A 273 7.61 17.56 -22.19
CA LEU A 273 8.16 16.22 -22.02
C LEU A 273 8.51 15.90 -20.54
N PRO A 274 9.17 16.78 -19.76
CA PRO A 274 9.51 16.47 -18.37
C PRO A 274 8.27 16.24 -17.49
N ARG A 275 7.18 16.97 -17.73
CA ARG A 275 5.91 16.78 -17.03
C ARG A 275 5.22 15.49 -17.45
N ARG A 276 5.12 15.23 -18.77
CA ARG A 276 4.49 14.02 -19.31
C ARG A 276 5.22 12.75 -18.89
N SER A 277 6.55 12.80 -18.80
CA SER A 277 7.38 11.73 -18.26
C SER A 277 7.01 11.40 -16.81
N ALA A 278 6.96 12.42 -15.94
CA ALA A 278 6.54 12.23 -14.56
C ALA A 278 5.10 11.70 -14.44
N GLN A 279 4.16 12.27 -15.20
CA GLN A 279 2.76 11.84 -15.17
C GLN A 279 2.57 10.40 -15.67
N THR A 280 3.31 9.99 -16.70
CA THR A 280 3.31 8.60 -17.18
C THR A 280 3.74 7.65 -16.05
N SER A 281 4.84 7.96 -15.36
CA SER A 281 5.28 7.16 -14.21
C SER A 281 4.29 7.18 -13.05
N LEU A 282 3.72 8.34 -12.71
CA LEU A 282 2.71 8.46 -11.66
C LEU A 282 1.45 7.65 -11.97
N PHE A 283 1.03 7.59 -13.23
CA PHE A 283 -0.09 6.77 -13.67
C PHE A 283 0.17 5.28 -13.43
N HIS A 284 1.30 4.76 -13.93
CA HIS A 284 1.70 3.38 -13.69
C HIS A 284 1.84 3.05 -12.19
N LEU A 285 2.47 3.96 -11.42
CA LEU A 285 2.61 3.81 -9.97
C LEU A 285 1.26 3.77 -9.24
N ALA A 286 0.27 4.54 -9.72
CA ALA A 286 -1.05 4.57 -9.12
C ALA A 286 -1.86 3.30 -9.47
N GLU A 287 -1.74 2.80 -10.69
CA GLU A 287 -2.33 1.53 -11.13
C GLU A 287 -1.79 0.34 -10.30
N VAL A 288 -0.47 0.24 -10.12
CA VAL A 288 0.13 -0.86 -9.34
C VAL A 288 -0.21 -0.73 -7.85
N LEU A 289 -0.07 0.46 -7.27
CA LEU A 289 -0.34 0.69 -5.84
C LEU A 289 -1.79 0.33 -5.50
N CYS A 290 -2.74 0.72 -6.35
CA CYS A 290 -4.16 0.42 -6.16
C CYS A 290 -4.43 -1.08 -6.06
N ARG A 291 -3.81 -1.89 -6.93
CA ARG A 291 -3.97 -3.34 -6.94
C ARG A 291 -3.24 -4.02 -5.80
N TRP A 292 -2.03 -3.55 -5.48
CA TRP A 292 -1.25 -4.12 -4.37
C TRP A 292 -1.96 -3.96 -3.04
N ILE A 293 -2.65 -2.82 -2.82
CA ILE A 293 -3.34 -2.58 -1.56
C ILE A 293 -4.75 -3.16 -1.52
N ALA A 294 -5.39 -3.47 -2.66
CA ALA A 294 -6.79 -3.91 -2.72
C ALA A 294 -7.15 -5.08 -1.78
N PRO A 295 -6.33 -6.14 -1.63
CA PRO A 295 -6.66 -7.22 -0.71
C PRO A 295 -6.62 -6.82 0.78
N ILE A 296 -5.90 -5.76 1.15
CA ILE A 296 -5.74 -5.31 2.55
C ILE A 296 -6.56 -4.06 2.84
N LEU A 297 -6.40 -3.01 2.03
CA LEU A 297 -7.04 -1.69 2.15
C LEU A 297 -8.18 -1.55 1.14
N SER A 298 -9.17 -2.45 1.23
CA SER A 298 -10.19 -2.66 0.21
C SER A 298 -11.00 -1.40 -0.10
N PHE A 299 -11.39 -0.64 0.92
CA PHE A 299 -12.20 0.58 0.71
C PHE A 299 -11.37 1.69 0.07
N THR A 300 -10.13 1.86 0.52
CA THR A 300 -9.19 2.86 -0.04
C THR A 300 -8.78 2.52 -1.46
N ALA A 301 -8.62 1.24 -1.79
CA ALA A 301 -8.31 0.79 -3.14
C ALA A 301 -9.46 1.09 -4.09
N GLU A 302 -10.71 0.81 -3.69
CA GLU A 302 -11.88 1.12 -4.51
C GLU A 302 -12.03 2.63 -4.73
N GLU A 303 -11.86 3.44 -3.68
CA GLU A 303 -11.88 4.92 -3.81
C GLU A 303 -10.77 5.42 -4.75
N LEU A 304 -9.57 4.84 -4.66
CA LEU A 304 -8.47 5.16 -5.58
C LEU A 304 -8.83 4.76 -7.02
N TRP A 305 -9.41 3.57 -7.20
CA TRP A 305 -9.80 3.02 -8.49
C TRP A 305 -10.81 3.89 -9.25
N GLU A 306 -11.81 4.40 -8.53
CA GLU A 306 -12.85 5.31 -9.06
C GLU A 306 -12.28 6.64 -9.59
N ASN A 307 -11.10 7.06 -9.09
CA ASN A 307 -10.52 8.37 -9.36
C ASN A 307 -9.30 8.35 -10.31
N LEU A 308 -8.81 7.16 -10.68
CA LEU A 308 -7.73 7.02 -11.66
C LEU A 308 -8.25 7.34 -13.09
N PRO A 309 -7.43 7.96 -13.95
CA PRO A 309 -7.85 8.32 -15.31
C PRO A 309 -7.86 7.12 -16.27
N GLY A 310 -8.66 7.19 -17.33
CA GLY A 310 -8.70 6.18 -18.39
C GLY A 310 -9.70 5.03 -18.20
N PRO A 311 -9.86 4.17 -19.23
CA PRO A 311 -10.83 3.07 -19.23
C PRO A 311 -10.49 2.00 -18.18
N ARG A 312 -11.50 1.51 -17.46
CA ARG A 312 -11.33 0.59 -16.34
C ARG A 312 -12.56 -0.30 -16.11
N SER A 313 -12.36 -1.43 -15.43
CA SER A 313 -13.45 -2.25 -14.89
C SER A 313 -14.23 -1.48 -13.83
N ALA A 314 -15.44 -1.96 -13.51
CA ALA A 314 -16.32 -1.33 -12.53
C ALA A 314 -15.73 -1.26 -11.11
N SER A 315 -14.79 -2.15 -10.78
CA SER A 315 -14.15 -2.23 -9.47
C SER A 315 -12.73 -2.77 -9.61
N VAL A 316 -11.83 -2.41 -8.68
CA VAL A 316 -10.48 -2.97 -8.61
C VAL A 316 -10.49 -4.46 -8.30
N PHE A 317 -11.54 -4.97 -7.63
CA PHE A 317 -11.69 -6.39 -7.32
C PHE A 317 -11.99 -7.26 -8.55
N LEU A 318 -12.31 -6.63 -9.68
CA LEU A 318 -12.48 -7.30 -10.98
C LEU A 318 -11.24 -7.15 -11.87
N ALA A 319 -10.19 -6.50 -11.38
CA ALA A 319 -8.95 -6.30 -12.10
C ALA A 319 -7.92 -7.37 -11.74
N GLU A 320 -7.08 -7.73 -12.72
CA GLU A 320 -5.92 -8.58 -12.51
C GLU A 320 -4.68 -7.74 -12.13
N TRP A 321 -3.56 -8.42 -11.88
CA TRP A 321 -2.25 -7.78 -11.71
C TRP A 321 -1.96 -6.80 -12.85
N TYR A 322 -1.24 -5.72 -12.54
CA TYR A 322 -0.93 -4.73 -13.55
C TYR A 322 0.28 -5.16 -14.39
N GLU A 323 0.01 -5.68 -15.59
CA GLU A 323 1.01 -6.20 -16.51
C GLU A 323 1.57 -5.15 -17.49
N ALA A 324 1.09 -3.90 -17.41
CA ALA A 324 1.49 -2.81 -18.30
C ALA A 324 2.62 -1.92 -17.73
N LEU A 325 3.35 -2.38 -16.70
CA LEU A 325 4.61 -1.73 -16.33
C LEU A 325 5.60 -1.87 -17.49
N PRO A 326 6.18 -0.76 -17.97
CA PRO A 326 7.14 -0.84 -19.07
C PRO A 326 8.43 -1.53 -18.62
N ASP A 327 9.10 -2.18 -19.57
CA ASP A 327 10.45 -2.70 -19.35
C ASP A 327 11.44 -1.54 -19.26
N THR A 328 12.02 -1.36 -18.08
CA THR A 328 12.95 -0.26 -17.78
C THR A 328 14.41 -0.68 -17.94
N SER A 329 14.69 -1.87 -18.47
CA SER A 329 16.05 -2.35 -18.73
C SER A 329 16.69 -1.61 -19.90
N ALA A 330 17.16 -0.40 -19.63
CA ALA A 330 17.98 0.35 -20.57
C ALA A 330 19.47 0.06 -20.32
N ASP A 331 20.22 -0.10 -21.42
CA ASP A 331 21.68 -0.17 -21.40
C ASP A 331 22.23 1.27 -21.35
N ASP A 332 22.02 1.95 -20.22
CA ASP A 332 22.57 3.26 -19.94
C ASP A 332 23.29 3.31 -18.58
N ASN A 333 24.19 4.29 -18.41
CA ASN A 333 25.01 4.45 -17.20
C ASN A 333 24.22 4.98 -15.98
N LEU A 334 22.89 5.14 -16.11
CA LEU A 334 21.98 5.68 -15.09
C LEU A 334 21.00 4.60 -14.62
N ASP A 335 21.54 3.40 -14.44
CA ASP A 335 20.86 2.20 -14.01
C ASP A 335 20.30 2.29 -12.57
N ALA A 336 19.68 1.20 -12.11
CA ALA A 336 19.15 1.12 -10.76
C ALA A 336 20.23 1.31 -9.67
N ALA A 337 21.47 0.91 -9.94
CA ALA A 337 22.58 1.12 -9.01
C ALA A 337 22.95 2.60 -8.88
N PHE A 338 22.95 3.35 -9.99
CA PHE A 338 23.15 4.79 -9.99
C PHE A 338 22.15 5.50 -9.08
N TRP A 339 20.86 5.28 -9.28
CA TRP A 339 19.84 5.97 -8.51
C TRP A 339 19.78 5.52 -7.05
N SER A 340 20.10 4.25 -6.77
CA SER A 340 20.27 3.76 -5.40
C SER A 340 21.41 4.49 -4.68
N GLU A 341 22.53 4.75 -5.36
CA GLU A 341 23.62 5.57 -4.82
C GLU A 341 23.17 7.02 -4.61
N MET A 342 22.41 7.61 -5.54
CA MET A 342 21.87 8.97 -5.40
C MET A 342 20.89 9.11 -4.23
N VAL A 343 20.10 8.08 -3.91
CA VAL A 343 19.26 8.04 -2.70
C VAL A 343 20.13 8.16 -1.46
N VAL A 344 21.23 7.39 -1.37
CA VAL A 344 22.16 7.44 -0.23
C VAL A 344 22.85 8.80 -0.15
N VAL A 345 23.35 9.34 -1.27
CA VAL A 345 23.93 10.69 -1.32
C VAL A 345 22.94 11.73 -0.80
N ARG A 346 21.69 11.69 -1.25
CA ARG A 346 20.64 12.63 -0.81
C ARG A 346 20.39 12.54 0.70
N GLN A 347 20.43 11.35 1.28
CA GLN A 347 20.32 11.18 2.73
C GLN A 347 21.47 11.86 3.48
N GLN A 348 22.71 11.75 3.01
CA GLN A 348 23.87 12.41 3.61
C GLN A 348 23.80 13.94 3.45
N VAL A 349 23.35 14.43 2.30
CA VAL A 349 23.12 15.87 2.07
C VAL A 349 22.01 16.40 2.99
N ASN A 350 20.92 15.64 3.17
CA ASN A 350 19.85 16.02 4.10
C ASN A 350 20.37 16.14 5.54
N LYS A 351 21.25 15.24 6.00
CA LYS A 351 21.89 15.36 7.32
C LYS A 351 22.70 16.65 7.45
N ALA A 352 23.51 16.99 6.43
CA ALA A 352 24.25 18.25 6.42
C ALA A 352 23.33 19.49 6.44
N LEU A 353 22.22 19.44 5.71
CA LEU A 353 21.20 20.51 5.69
C LEU A 353 20.50 20.65 7.05
N GLU A 354 20.17 19.56 7.73
CA GLU A 354 19.58 19.60 9.08
C GLU A 354 20.54 20.20 10.10
N LEU A 355 21.83 19.84 10.07
CA LEU A 355 22.84 20.45 10.94
C LEU A 355 22.92 21.98 10.75
N ALA A 356 22.86 22.44 9.50
CA ALA A 356 22.84 23.87 9.20
C ALA A 356 21.52 24.56 9.64
N ARG A 357 20.38 23.85 9.66
CA ARG A 357 19.11 24.35 10.22
C ARG A 357 19.15 24.46 11.73
N GLU A 358 19.70 23.47 12.42
CA GLU A 358 19.86 23.47 13.87
C GLU A 358 20.74 24.64 14.35
N GLN A 359 21.71 25.04 13.53
CA GLN A 359 22.54 26.22 13.75
C GLN A 359 21.87 27.56 13.38
N GLY A 360 20.63 27.52 12.88
CA GLY A 360 19.87 28.70 12.48
C GLY A 360 20.32 29.36 11.17
N MET A 361 21.17 28.68 10.38
CA MET A 361 21.69 29.23 9.11
C MET A 361 20.66 29.10 7.98
N LEU A 362 19.90 28.00 7.94
CA LEU A 362 18.96 27.68 6.87
C LEU A 362 17.51 27.57 7.37
N ARG A 363 16.56 27.90 6.49
CA ARG A 363 15.12 27.66 6.73
C ARG A 363 14.57 26.47 5.96
N GLY A 364 15.01 26.28 4.70
CA GLY A 364 14.64 25.15 3.86
C GLY A 364 15.77 24.74 2.93
N SER A 365 15.67 23.56 2.30
CA SER A 365 16.73 23.04 1.41
C SER A 365 16.95 23.94 0.19
N LEU A 366 15.87 24.52 -0.36
CA LEU A 366 15.95 25.48 -1.46
C LEU A 366 16.57 26.83 -1.07
N ASP A 367 16.81 27.10 0.21
CA ASP A 367 17.59 28.28 0.62
C ASP A 367 19.10 28.02 0.61
N ALA A 368 19.55 26.81 0.29
CA ALA A 368 20.93 26.38 0.39
C ALA A 368 21.63 26.24 -0.96
N ASP A 369 22.92 26.61 -0.96
CA ASP A 369 23.90 26.19 -1.96
C ASP A 369 24.74 25.06 -1.32
N VAL A 370 24.90 23.95 -2.05
CA VAL A 370 25.61 22.77 -1.55
C VAL A 370 26.87 22.50 -2.36
N ALA A 371 27.97 22.26 -1.67
CA ALA A 371 29.22 21.76 -2.24
C ALA A 371 29.46 20.33 -1.76
N LEU A 372 29.58 19.40 -2.70
CA LEU A 372 29.88 18.00 -2.49
C LEU A 372 31.36 17.77 -2.81
N TYR A 373 32.10 17.21 -1.87
CA TYR A 373 33.50 16.83 -2.03
C TYR A 373 33.56 15.31 -2.00
N ALA A 374 33.76 14.69 -3.16
CA ALA A 374 33.60 13.24 -3.32
C ALA A 374 34.89 12.58 -3.79
N GLY A 375 35.03 11.28 -3.47
CA GLY A 375 36.03 10.41 -4.09
C GLY A 375 35.87 10.38 -5.62
N PRO A 376 36.91 10.04 -6.38
CA PRO A 376 36.96 10.25 -7.83
C PRO A 376 35.81 9.59 -8.60
N GLU A 377 35.45 8.35 -8.24
CA GLU A 377 34.35 7.61 -8.89
C GLU A 377 32.98 8.26 -8.63
N LEU A 378 32.66 8.55 -7.36
CA LEU A 378 31.41 9.21 -6.99
C LEU A 378 31.33 10.63 -7.55
N ALA A 379 32.44 11.38 -7.56
CA ALA A 379 32.50 12.73 -8.12
C ALA A 379 32.14 12.74 -9.61
N GLU A 380 32.61 11.75 -10.38
CA GLU A 380 32.29 11.63 -11.80
C GLU A 380 30.80 11.32 -12.00
N ARG A 381 30.24 10.40 -11.20
CA ARG A 381 28.81 10.08 -11.24
C ARG A 381 27.94 11.28 -10.88
N LEU A 382 28.28 12.05 -9.85
CA LEU A 382 27.56 13.27 -9.47
C LEU A 382 27.63 14.34 -10.57
N ARG A 383 28.81 14.53 -11.19
CA ARG A 383 28.98 15.50 -12.29
C ARG A 383 28.22 15.12 -13.55
N SER A 384 27.96 13.83 -13.78
CA SER A 384 27.18 13.37 -14.93
C SER A 384 25.75 13.95 -14.97
N LEU A 385 25.19 14.32 -13.82
CA LEU A 385 23.88 14.98 -13.71
C LEU A 385 23.91 16.47 -14.06
N GLY A 386 25.11 17.07 -14.15
CA GLY A 386 25.30 18.49 -14.45
C GLY A 386 24.46 19.41 -13.57
N GLU A 387 23.80 20.39 -14.19
CA GLU A 387 22.91 21.35 -13.51
C GLU A 387 21.69 20.70 -12.85
N GLU A 388 21.32 19.46 -13.23
CA GLU A 388 20.16 18.78 -12.66
C GLU A 388 20.45 18.13 -11.30
N LEU A 389 21.72 18.07 -10.89
CA LEU A 389 22.10 17.58 -9.57
C LEU A 389 21.38 18.35 -8.45
N ARG A 390 21.22 19.67 -8.59
CA ARG A 390 20.48 20.47 -7.59
C ARG A 390 19.01 20.06 -7.45
N PHE A 391 18.39 19.53 -8.51
CA PHE A 391 17.01 19.05 -8.44
C PHE A 391 16.93 17.73 -7.69
N VAL A 392 17.88 16.82 -7.92
CA VAL A 392 18.00 15.57 -7.16
C VAL A 392 18.22 15.85 -5.67
N LEU A 393 19.02 16.86 -5.34
CA LEU A 393 19.32 17.25 -3.95
C LEU A 393 18.28 18.21 -3.33
N ILE A 394 17.40 18.80 -4.14
CA ILE A 394 16.43 19.83 -3.76
C ILE A 394 17.12 21.04 -3.10
N THR A 395 18.12 21.57 -3.80
CA THR A 395 18.90 22.76 -3.39
C THR A 395 18.87 23.81 -4.49
N SER A 396 19.27 25.04 -4.16
CA SER A 396 19.35 26.11 -5.18
C SER A 396 20.57 25.97 -6.08
N GLU A 397 21.65 25.43 -5.53
CA GLU A 397 22.89 25.16 -6.24
C GLU A 397 23.52 23.87 -5.72
N ALA A 398 24.25 23.17 -6.59
CA ALA A 398 24.99 21.96 -6.25
C ALA A 398 26.29 21.87 -7.06
N THR A 399 27.43 21.88 -6.36
CA THR A 399 28.77 21.81 -6.98
C THR A 399 29.52 20.58 -6.52
N VAL A 400 30.42 20.05 -7.36
CA VAL A 400 31.17 18.80 -7.09
C VAL A 400 32.68 19.00 -7.24
N ALA A 401 33.40 18.88 -6.13
CA ALA A 401 34.85 19.02 -6.02
C ALA A 401 35.52 17.72 -5.53
N SER A 402 36.86 17.67 -5.54
CA SER A 402 37.63 16.52 -5.05
C SER A 402 37.53 16.40 -3.54
N LEU A 403 37.45 15.17 -3.01
CA LEU A 403 37.48 14.92 -1.56
C LEU A 403 38.67 15.58 -0.84
N SER A 404 39.83 15.69 -1.51
CA SER A 404 41.03 16.33 -0.96
C SER A 404 40.89 17.84 -0.75
N GLU A 405 39.92 18.48 -1.40
CA GLU A 405 39.64 19.91 -1.31
C GLU A 405 38.58 20.23 -0.24
N ALA A 406 38.06 19.19 0.42
CA ALA A 406 37.03 19.34 1.43
C ALA A 406 37.54 20.18 2.62
N PRO A 407 36.82 21.23 3.01
CA PRO A 407 37.20 22.03 4.17
C PRO A 407 36.99 21.25 5.47
N SER A 408 37.64 21.70 6.54
CA SER A 408 37.64 21.00 7.84
C SER A 408 36.27 20.91 8.50
N GLU A 409 35.40 21.87 8.20
CA GLU A 409 34.06 22.05 8.73
C GLU A 409 32.98 21.33 7.91
N ALA A 410 33.35 20.66 6.81
CA ALA A 410 32.42 19.89 6.03
C ALA A 410 31.86 18.71 6.83
N TYR A 411 30.56 18.44 6.68
CA TYR A 411 29.94 17.24 7.21
C TYR A 411 30.55 16.01 6.53
N GLU A 412 31.04 15.05 7.30
CA GLU A 412 31.57 13.79 6.80
C GLU A 412 30.45 12.75 6.71
N ALA A 413 30.22 12.25 5.49
CA ALA A 413 29.19 11.25 5.25
C ALA A 413 29.56 9.91 5.90
N GLU A 414 28.53 9.20 6.37
CA GLU A 414 28.67 7.84 6.90
C GLU A 414 28.88 6.84 5.75
N ASP A 415 29.86 5.94 5.90
CA ASP A 415 30.15 4.81 5.00
C ASP A 415 30.33 5.18 3.51
N MET A 416 30.68 6.42 3.22
CA MET A 416 30.84 6.94 1.86
C MET A 416 31.97 7.96 1.80
N ALA A 417 32.77 7.92 0.72
CA ALA A 417 33.83 8.90 0.45
C ALA A 417 33.24 10.24 -0.03
N LEU A 418 32.48 10.90 0.84
CA LEU A 418 31.74 12.13 0.58
C LEU A 418 31.83 13.06 1.79
N ARG A 419 32.09 14.34 1.52
CA ARG A 419 31.92 15.44 2.48
C ARG A 419 31.01 16.50 1.90
N VAL A 420 30.18 17.12 2.73
CA VAL A 420 29.14 18.05 2.30
C VAL A 420 29.26 19.36 3.06
N VAL A 421 29.27 20.46 2.33
CA VAL A 421 29.11 21.81 2.87
C VAL A 421 27.78 22.35 2.37
N ALA A 422 26.93 22.81 3.30
CA ALA A 422 25.68 23.48 2.98
C ALA A 422 25.69 24.88 3.57
N VAL A 423 25.53 25.90 2.74
CA VAL A 423 25.53 27.30 3.14
C VAL A 423 24.28 28.03 2.63
N PRO A 424 23.83 29.10 3.31
CA PRO A 424 22.74 29.93 2.79
C PRO A 424 23.13 30.54 1.45
N SER A 425 22.26 30.39 0.46
CA SER A 425 22.47 30.98 -0.85
C SER A 425 22.38 32.50 -0.76
N THR A 426 23.28 33.18 -1.47
CA THR A 426 23.33 34.64 -1.54
C THR A 426 22.42 35.23 -2.61
N SER A 427 21.85 34.36 -3.47
CA SER A 427 20.98 34.78 -4.56
C SER A 427 19.55 35.09 -4.10
N GLU A 428 18.88 35.92 -4.88
CA GLU A 428 17.48 36.26 -4.67
C GLU A 428 16.54 35.07 -4.98
N LYS A 429 15.44 34.98 -4.25
CA LYS A 429 14.49 33.87 -4.36
C LYS A 429 13.51 34.12 -5.51
N CYS A 430 13.41 33.16 -6.43
CA CYS A 430 12.36 33.13 -7.44
C CYS A 430 10.99 32.83 -6.80
N GLU A 431 9.99 33.68 -7.01
CA GLU A 431 8.68 33.51 -6.38
C GLU A 431 7.87 32.31 -6.89
N ARG A 432 8.20 31.80 -8.08
CA ARG A 432 7.51 30.66 -8.71
C ARG A 432 8.09 29.31 -8.32
N CYS A 433 9.37 29.08 -8.59
CA CYS A 433 10.00 27.79 -8.30
C CYS A 433 10.72 27.72 -6.94
N TRP A 434 10.78 28.84 -6.21
CA TRP A 434 11.41 28.98 -4.90
C TRP A 434 12.91 28.73 -4.82
N HIS A 435 13.57 28.43 -5.93
CA HIS A 435 15.02 28.40 -6.01
C HIS A 435 15.58 29.82 -5.94
N ARG A 436 16.76 29.95 -5.34
CA ARG A 436 17.54 31.17 -5.29
C ARG A 436 18.49 31.20 -6.46
N ARG A 437 18.36 32.19 -7.33
CA ARG A 437 19.12 32.24 -8.59
C ARG A 437 19.65 33.65 -8.86
N PRO A 438 20.85 33.78 -9.43
CA PRO A 438 21.48 35.08 -9.65
C PRO A 438 20.76 35.92 -10.73
N ASP A 439 19.99 35.27 -11.61
CA ASP A 439 19.27 35.89 -12.72
C ASP A 439 17.87 36.41 -12.32
N VAL A 440 17.46 36.27 -11.06
CA VAL A 440 16.22 36.87 -10.56
C VAL A 440 16.35 38.40 -10.60
N GLY A 441 15.42 39.05 -11.31
CA GLY A 441 15.43 40.50 -11.53
C GLY A 441 15.96 40.94 -12.89
N GLU A 442 16.54 40.03 -13.69
CA GLU A 442 17.05 40.36 -15.03
C GLU A 442 15.94 40.50 -16.09
N HIS A 443 14.77 39.91 -15.86
CA HIS A 443 13.65 39.94 -16.80
C HIS A 443 12.61 41.02 -16.43
N ALA A 444 12.58 42.13 -17.19
CA ALA A 444 11.73 43.28 -16.89
C ALA A 444 10.21 42.98 -16.78
N ALA A 445 9.70 42.03 -17.57
CA ALA A 445 8.29 41.62 -17.52
C ALA A 445 7.96 40.72 -16.31
N HIS A 446 8.97 40.05 -15.75
CA HIS A 446 8.85 39.07 -14.66
C HIS A 446 9.96 39.30 -13.61
N PRO A 447 9.96 40.45 -12.90
CA PRO A 447 11.09 40.88 -12.08
C PRO A 447 11.38 39.99 -10.86
N THR A 448 10.44 39.15 -10.44
CA THR A 448 10.61 38.24 -9.30
C THR A 448 10.89 36.79 -9.71
N LEU A 449 11.06 36.53 -11.01
CA LEU A 449 11.26 35.19 -11.57
C LEU A 449 12.67 35.01 -12.13
N CYS A 450 13.20 33.79 -12.01
CA CYS A 450 14.41 33.38 -12.73
C CYS A 450 14.10 33.08 -14.20
N GLY A 451 15.11 33.13 -15.07
CA GLY A 451 14.97 32.93 -16.51
C GLY A 451 14.42 31.55 -16.90
N ARG A 452 14.71 30.52 -16.09
CA ARG A 452 14.08 29.19 -16.22
C ARG A 452 12.55 29.26 -16.10
N CYS A 453 12.06 29.95 -15.07
CA CYS A 453 10.62 30.11 -14.86
C CYS A 453 9.98 30.95 -15.96
N VAL A 454 10.64 32.00 -16.44
CA VAL A 454 10.18 32.82 -17.57
C VAL A 454 10.05 31.96 -18.83
N THR A 455 11.08 31.15 -19.12
CA THR A 455 11.09 30.22 -20.27
C THR A 455 9.94 29.21 -20.20
N ASN A 456 9.58 28.75 -19.01
CA ASN A 456 8.44 27.84 -18.81
C ASN A 456 7.06 28.51 -18.92
N ILE A 457 6.95 29.84 -18.82
CA ILE A 457 5.67 30.56 -18.94
C ILE A 457 5.45 31.01 -20.38
N GLU A 458 6.46 31.64 -20.98
CA GLU A 458 6.33 32.35 -22.26
C GLU A 458 7.26 31.83 -23.36
N GLY A 459 8.18 30.92 -23.02
CA GLY A 459 9.17 30.36 -23.93
C GLY A 459 8.86 28.93 -24.35
N PRO A 460 9.84 28.25 -24.98
CA PRO A 460 9.71 26.85 -25.40
C PRO A 460 9.66 25.85 -24.22
N GLY A 461 9.83 26.31 -22.97
CA GLY A 461 10.02 25.46 -21.80
C GLY A 461 11.47 24.99 -21.61
N GLU A 462 11.77 24.56 -20.39
CA GLU A 462 13.05 23.95 -20.06
C GLU A 462 13.15 22.50 -20.58
N VAL A 463 14.38 22.08 -20.85
CA VAL A 463 14.71 20.69 -21.19
C VAL A 463 15.27 20.01 -19.95
N ARG A 464 14.82 18.77 -19.69
CA ARG A 464 15.38 17.89 -18.67
C ARG A 464 15.88 16.61 -19.30
N HIS A 465 16.98 16.10 -18.78
CA HIS A 465 17.65 14.89 -19.24
C HIS A 465 17.61 13.77 -18.20
N PHE A 466 17.52 14.09 -16.91
CA PHE A 466 17.64 13.12 -15.82
C PHE A 466 16.49 13.17 -14.82
N ALA A 467 16.24 14.34 -14.20
CA ALA A 467 15.42 14.52 -12.99
C ALA A 467 14.35 15.62 -13.07
#